data_AF-A0A7S0E6I4-F1
#
_entry.id   AF-A0A7S0E6I4-F1
#
_cell.length_a   1.000
_cell.length_b   1.000
_cell.length_c   1.000
_cell.angle_alpha   90.00
_cell.angle_beta   90.00
_cell.angle_gamma   90.00
#
_symmetry.space_group_name_H-M   'P 1'
#
loop_
_entity.id
_entity.type
_entity.pdbx_description
1 polymer ?
#
loop_
_entity_poly.entity_id
_entity_poly.type
_entity_poly.pdbx_seq_one_letter_code
_entity_poly.pdbx_strand_id
1 'polypeptide(L)'
;MNSRSQMSTGSPKKFRTYPLPTSTQHMRVSNKATALRELQRGQLAHVDKLRKMKPGIDMRSPKAYPHVQYNAKRMQMEAERNLAIERENKILLGKMYSIMNAEPAYKTHKVTVTSLNMNVRKQEYDRIARENQAIMQRILQRDSEFNSAKLDEDWKVTQRYLRNISEYPFILGHLPPATRRRTLKPLKLGGADDIQVQLSMEVVDGEVVTQTVVVSQMEEEAKVAAEAEAKARAEAETAAAAA
;
A
#
# COMPACT_ATOMS: atom_id res chain seq x y z
N MET A 1 -3.29 -6.85 28.29
CA MET A 1 -3.80 -5.96 27.22
C MET A 1 -4.67 -6.78 26.30
N ASN A 2 -5.99 -6.54 26.33
CA ASN A 2 -7.01 -7.36 25.67
C ASN A 2 -6.93 -7.25 24.14
N SER A 3 -6.59 -8.34 23.45
CA SER A 3 -6.71 -8.46 22.00
C SER A 3 -8.16 -8.75 21.62
N ARG A 4 -8.90 -7.68 21.32
CA ARG A 4 -10.27 -7.73 20.82
C ARG A 4 -10.30 -8.38 19.43
N SER A 5 -10.56 -9.69 19.40
CA SER A 5 -10.83 -10.45 18.18
C SER A 5 -12.06 -9.85 17.48
N GLN A 6 -11.83 -9.23 16.32
CA GLN A 6 -12.87 -8.69 15.46
C GLN A 6 -13.61 -9.86 14.82
N MET A 7 -14.72 -10.30 15.42
CA MET A 7 -15.63 -11.23 14.75
C MET A 7 -16.30 -10.52 13.58
N SER A 8 -16.00 -10.97 12.36
CA SER A 8 -16.73 -10.51 11.17
C SER A 8 -18.19 -10.96 11.31
N THR A 9 -19.08 -10.03 11.61
CA THR A 9 -20.53 -10.26 11.55
C THR A 9 -20.96 -10.32 10.09
N GLY A 10 -20.82 -11.51 9.49
CA GLY A 10 -21.37 -11.78 8.17
C GLY A 10 -22.86 -11.45 8.17
N SER A 11 -23.31 -10.68 7.17
CA SER A 11 -24.71 -10.32 7.02
C SER A 11 -25.62 -11.56 7.09
N PRO A 12 -26.78 -11.48 7.75
CA PRO A 12 -27.67 -12.63 7.88
C PRO A 12 -28.05 -13.13 6.49
N LYS A 13 -27.78 -14.41 6.22
CA LYS A 13 -28.18 -15.08 4.97
C LYS A 13 -29.69 -14.88 4.82
N LYS A 14 -30.12 -14.23 3.73
CA LYS A 14 -31.55 -14.05 3.41
C LYS A 14 -32.21 -15.43 3.43
N PHE A 15 -33.07 -15.70 4.42
CA PHE A 15 -33.81 -16.96 4.48
C PHE A 15 -34.67 -17.09 3.22
N ARG A 16 -34.62 -18.26 2.57
CA ARG A 16 -35.45 -18.56 1.42
C ARG A 16 -36.91 -18.63 1.89
N THR A 17 -37.70 -17.60 1.60
CA THR A 17 -39.12 -17.56 1.94
C THR A 17 -39.90 -18.37 0.92
N TYR A 18 -40.74 -19.29 1.39
CA TYR A 18 -41.64 -20.08 0.53
C TYR A 18 -43.07 -19.54 0.69
N PRO A 19 -43.51 -18.59 -0.14
CA PRO A 19 -44.83 -18.02 -0.01
C PRO A 19 -45.92 -19.05 -0.32
N LEU A 20 -47.06 -18.92 0.37
CA LEU A 20 -48.22 -19.73 0.07
C LEU A 20 -48.98 -19.17 -1.14
N PRO A 21 -49.58 -20.05 -1.94
CA PRO A 21 -50.41 -19.65 -3.07
C PRO A 21 -51.68 -18.97 -2.57
N THR A 22 -52.03 -17.85 -3.20
CA THR A 22 -53.13 -16.97 -2.78
C THR A 22 -54.32 -17.00 -3.73
N SER A 23 -54.19 -17.61 -4.91
CA SER A 23 -55.24 -17.64 -5.94
C SER A 23 -55.27 -18.96 -6.72
N THR A 24 -56.49 -19.40 -7.06
CA THR A 24 -56.78 -20.59 -7.88
C THR A 24 -57.64 -20.26 -9.11
N GLN A 25 -57.62 -18.99 -9.56
CA GLN A 25 -58.39 -18.55 -10.72
C GLN A 25 -58.08 -19.37 -11.99
N HIS A 26 -56.82 -19.78 -12.16
CA HIS A 26 -56.34 -20.59 -13.29
C HIS A 26 -56.80 -22.06 -13.28
N MET A 27 -57.25 -22.62 -12.14
CA MET A 27 -57.63 -24.04 -12.06
C MET A 27 -59.08 -24.28 -12.48
N ARG A 28 -59.39 -25.23 -13.36
CA ARG A 28 -60.77 -25.56 -13.71
C ARG A 28 -61.36 -26.53 -12.69
N VAL A 29 -61.94 -25.99 -11.61
CA VAL A 29 -62.55 -26.73 -10.50
C VAL A 29 -63.88 -26.10 -10.13
N SER A 30 -64.85 -26.93 -9.73
CA SER A 30 -66.19 -26.49 -9.33
C SER A 30 -66.17 -25.62 -8.07
N ASN A 31 -65.34 -25.97 -7.08
CA ASN A 31 -65.17 -25.22 -5.84
C ASN A 31 -63.73 -24.68 -5.73
N LYS A 32 -63.60 -23.36 -5.89
CA LYS A 32 -62.30 -22.66 -5.85
C LYS A 32 -61.69 -22.58 -4.46
N ALA A 33 -62.53 -22.50 -3.42
CA ALA A 33 -62.10 -22.33 -2.04
C ALA A 33 -61.48 -23.62 -1.49
N THR A 34 -62.09 -24.78 -1.78
CA THR A 34 -61.52 -26.09 -1.43
C THR A 34 -60.20 -26.33 -2.16
N ALA A 35 -60.14 -26.00 -3.46
CA ALA A 35 -58.93 -26.14 -4.25
C ALA A 35 -57.79 -25.24 -3.75
N LEU A 36 -58.07 -24.01 -3.30
CA LEU A 36 -57.05 -23.13 -2.70
C LEU A 36 -56.49 -23.73 -1.41
N ARG A 37 -57.36 -24.28 -0.56
CA ARG A 37 -56.97 -24.91 0.71
C ARG A 37 -56.08 -26.14 0.49
N GLU A 38 -56.42 -26.99 -0.48
CA GLU A 38 -55.62 -28.16 -0.83
C GLU A 38 -54.24 -27.79 -1.38
N LEU A 39 -54.20 -26.78 -2.25
CA LEU A 39 -52.96 -26.30 -2.85
C LEU A 39 -52.04 -25.67 -1.79
N GLN A 40 -52.60 -24.87 -0.87
CA GLN A 40 -51.86 -24.36 0.30
C GLN A 40 -51.36 -25.49 1.21
N ARG A 41 -52.18 -26.51 1.47
CA ARG A 41 -51.79 -27.69 2.27
C ARG A 41 -50.64 -28.46 1.61
N GLY A 42 -50.71 -28.68 0.30
CA GLY A 42 -49.64 -29.32 -0.48
C GLY A 42 -48.34 -28.52 -0.43
N GLN A 43 -48.44 -27.18 -0.55
CA GLN A 43 -47.29 -26.29 -0.46
C GLN A 43 -46.65 -26.32 0.93
N LEU A 44 -47.43 -26.30 2.01
CA LEU A 44 -46.92 -26.45 3.38
C LEU A 44 -46.17 -27.77 3.55
N ALA A 45 -46.76 -28.88 3.11
CA ALA A 45 -46.12 -30.20 3.18
C ALA A 45 -44.82 -30.25 2.35
N HIS A 46 -44.77 -29.59 1.20
CA HIS A 46 -43.57 -29.49 0.38
C HIS A 46 -42.47 -28.68 1.07
N VAL A 47 -42.82 -27.52 1.63
CA VAL A 47 -41.88 -26.66 2.38
C VAL A 47 -41.32 -27.39 3.60
N ASP A 48 -42.16 -28.13 4.32
CA ASP A 48 -41.73 -28.94 5.45
C ASP A 48 -40.75 -30.05 5.04
N LYS A 49 -40.96 -30.68 3.88
CA LYS A 49 -40.00 -31.64 3.31
C LYS A 49 -38.68 -30.96 2.94
N LEU A 50 -38.72 -29.80 2.29
CA LEU A 50 -37.52 -29.03 1.95
C LEU A 50 -36.74 -28.59 3.20
N ARG A 51 -37.43 -28.19 4.27
CA ARG A 51 -36.81 -27.80 5.54
C ARG A 51 -36.12 -28.97 6.25
N LYS A 52 -36.70 -30.18 6.15
CA LYS A 52 -36.18 -31.39 6.79
C LYS A 52 -35.14 -32.14 5.95
N MET A 53 -35.00 -31.80 4.67
CA MET A 53 -34.05 -32.44 3.75
C MET A 53 -32.61 -32.21 4.23
N LYS A 54 -31.86 -33.30 4.42
CA LYS A 54 -30.44 -33.25 4.80
C LYS A 54 -29.57 -33.08 3.55
N PRO A 55 -28.47 -32.32 3.61
CA PRO A 55 -27.50 -32.29 2.52
C PRO A 55 -26.88 -33.69 2.33
N GLY A 56 -26.79 -34.14 1.07
CA GLY A 56 -26.21 -35.45 0.73
C GLY A 56 -24.68 -35.48 0.68
N ILE A 57 -24.04 -34.33 0.82
CA ILE A 57 -22.58 -34.15 0.80
C ILE A 57 -22.19 -33.42 2.08
N ASP A 58 -21.09 -33.82 2.69
CA ASP A 58 -20.52 -33.06 3.81
C ASP A 58 -19.97 -31.72 3.30
N MET A 59 -20.57 -30.63 3.75
CA MET A 59 -20.19 -29.25 3.40
C MET A 59 -19.43 -28.57 4.55
N ARG A 60 -18.99 -29.33 5.56
CA ARG A 60 -18.20 -28.78 6.68
C ARG A 60 -16.79 -28.42 6.19
N SER A 61 -16.23 -27.38 6.79
CA SER A 61 -14.82 -27.05 6.56
C SER A 61 -13.93 -28.21 7.04
N PRO A 62 -12.89 -28.59 6.27
CA PRO A 62 -11.96 -29.63 6.68
C PRO A 62 -11.24 -29.23 7.97
N LYS A 63 -10.75 -30.24 8.72
CA LYS A 63 -10.01 -30.00 9.97
C LYS A 63 -8.71 -29.24 9.67
N ALA A 64 -8.53 -28.11 10.34
CA ALA A 64 -7.26 -27.40 10.29
C ALA A 64 -6.22 -28.14 11.14
N TYR A 65 -5.03 -28.40 10.57
CA TYR A 65 -3.92 -29.02 11.28
C TYR A 65 -2.88 -27.98 11.69
N PRO A 66 -2.31 -28.06 12.90
CA PRO A 66 -1.30 -27.10 13.37
C PRO A 66 -0.08 -26.98 12.45
N HIS A 67 0.38 -28.08 11.84
CA HIS A 67 1.52 -28.07 10.93
C HIS A 67 1.27 -27.33 9.60
N VAL A 68 0.00 -27.14 9.22
CA VAL A 68 -0.39 -26.32 8.05
C VAL A 68 -0.45 -24.84 8.43
N GLN A 69 -0.84 -24.54 9.67
CA GLN A 69 -0.90 -23.17 10.19
C GLN A 69 0.47 -22.64 10.61
N TYR A 70 1.35 -23.53 11.07
CA TYR A 70 2.62 -23.20 11.69
C TYR A 70 3.74 -24.08 11.12
N ASN A 71 4.65 -23.47 10.36
CA ASN A 71 5.85 -24.13 9.86
C ASN A 71 7.01 -23.92 10.85
N ALA A 72 7.12 -24.81 11.84
CA ALA A 72 8.11 -24.75 12.90
C ALA A 72 9.55 -24.73 12.37
N LYS A 73 9.85 -25.58 11.37
CA LYS A 73 11.17 -25.69 10.77
C LYS A 73 11.59 -24.40 10.09
N ARG A 74 10.67 -23.74 9.36
CA ARG A 74 10.95 -22.45 8.73
C ARG A 74 11.29 -21.39 9.77
N MET A 75 10.48 -21.27 10.83
CA MET A 75 10.74 -20.32 11.90
C MET A 75 12.05 -20.58 12.63
N GLN A 76 12.41 -21.84 12.84
CA GLN A 76 13.71 -22.21 13.39
C GLN A 76 14.86 -21.77 12.48
N MET A 77 14.81 -22.07 11.17
CA MET A 77 15.88 -21.68 10.26
C MET A 77 16.02 -20.16 10.12
N GLU A 78 14.90 -19.42 10.17
CA GLU A 78 14.93 -17.95 10.19
C GLU A 78 15.58 -17.42 11.46
N ALA A 79 15.27 -18.01 12.62
CA ALA A 79 15.90 -17.63 13.89
C ALA A 79 17.41 -17.92 13.90
N GLU A 80 17.83 -19.10 13.44
CA GLU A 80 19.24 -19.49 13.32
C GLU A 80 20.01 -18.56 12.36
N ARG A 81 19.41 -18.22 11.22
CA ARG A 81 19.98 -17.27 10.26
C ARG A 81 20.13 -15.87 10.87
N ASN A 82 19.12 -15.38 11.57
CA ASN A 82 19.18 -14.06 12.20
C ASN A 82 20.25 -14.01 13.29
N LEU A 83 20.37 -15.07 14.10
CA LEU A 83 21.40 -15.17 15.12
C LEU A 83 22.81 -15.19 14.52
N ALA A 84 23.00 -15.86 13.38
CA ALA A 84 24.26 -15.82 12.64
C ALA A 84 24.60 -14.40 12.16
N ILE A 85 23.64 -13.70 11.56
CA ILE A 85 23.80 -12.31 11.11
C ILE A 85 24.14 -11.39 12.30
N GLU A 86 23.43 -11.51 13.42
CA GLU A 86 23.71 -10.71 14.61
C GLU A 86 25.10 -10.95 15.19
N ARG A 87 25.55 -12.21 15.19
CA ARG A 87 26.91 -12.56 15.62
C ARG A 87 27.96 -11.93 14.71
N GLU A 88 27.77 -12.01 13.39
CA GLU A 88 28.67 -11.40 12.41
C GLU A 88 28.70 -9.87 12.53
N ASN A 89 27.53 -9.25 12.71
CA ASN A 89 27.42 -7.81 12.93
C ASN A 89 28.17 -7.37 14.20
N LYS A 90 28.06 -8.13 15.31
CA LYS A 90 28.83 -7.85 16.54
C LYS A 90 30.34 -7.93 16.30
N ILE A 91 30.79 -8.94 15.56
CA ILE A 91 32.22 -9.09 15.21
C ILE A 91 32.68 -7.94 14.31
N LEU A 92 31.88 -7.57 13.31
CA LEU A 92 32.18 -6.46 12.41
C LEU A 92 32.27 -5.14 13.16
N LEU A 93 31.31 -4.84 14.03
CA LEU A 93 31.33 -3.64 14.87
C LEU A 93 32.54 -3.61 15.80
N GLY A 94 32.91 -4.75 16.41
CA GLY A 94 34.14 -4.84 17.21
C GLY A 94 35.41 -4.57 16.40
N LYS A 95 35.47 -5.07 15.16
CA LYS A 95 36.59 -4.78 14.24
C LYS A 95 36.63 -3.31 13.83
N MET A 96 35.48 -2.73 13.48
CA MET A 96 35.38 -1.31 13.15
C MET A 96 35.78 -0.43 14.33
N TYR A 97 35.29 -0.75 15.54
CA TYR A 97 35.69 -0.05 16.76
C TYR A 97 37.19 -0.12 17.00
N SER A 98 37.80 -1.30 16.80
CA SER A 98 39.25 -1.47 16.89
C SER A 98 40.00 -0.62 15.86
N ILE A 99 39.54 -0.61 14.60
CA ILE A 99 40.16 0.20 13.52
C ILE A 99 40.00 1.69 13.77
N MET A 100 38.83 2.14 14.21
CA MET A 100 38.54 3.55 14.47
C MET A 100 39.36 4.12 15.62
N ASN A 101 39.58 3.30 16.66
CA ASN A 101 40.32 3.72 17.85
C ASN A 101 41.80 3.32 17.83
N ALA A 102 42.24 2.54 16.85
CA ALA A 102 43.64 2.23 16.67
C ALA A 102 44.36 3.48 16.17
N GLU A 103 45.40 3.91 16.89
CA GLU A 103 46.32 4.90 16.33
C GLU A 103 47.05 4.32 15.12
N PRO A 104 47.19 5.09 14.02
CA PRO A 104 47.94 4.63 12.86
C PRO A 104 49.40 4.39 13.25
N ALA A 105 49.93 3.22 12.94
CA ALA A 105 51.30 2.82 13.29
C ALA A 105 52.42 3.70 12.67
N TYR A 106 52.07 4.64 11.79
CA TYR A 106 52.99 5.57 11.17
C TYR A 106 52.31 6.93 10.92
N LYS A 107 53.12 8.00 10.91
CA LYS A 107 52.66 9.36 10.57
C LYS A 107 52.24 9.39 9.10
N THR A 108 50.95 9.58 8.83
CA THR A 108 50.43 9.66 7.46
C THR A 108 50.67 11.06 6.91
N HIS A 109 51.56 11.20 5.94
CA HIS A 109 51.61 12.38 5.10
C HIS A 109 50.45 12.28 4.10
N LYS A 110 49.65 13.34 3.93
CA LYS A 110 48.56 13.36 2.93
C LYS A 110 49.16 13.29 1.53
N VAL A 111 49.27 12.10 0.96
CA VAL A 111 49.64 11.92 -0.45
C VAL A 111 48.35 12.07 -1.27
N THR A 112 48.24 13.17 -2.00
CA THR A 112 47.19 13.36 -2.99
C THR A 112 47.49 12.48 -4.20
N VAL A 113 47.02 11.23 -4.16
CA VAL A 113 47.13 10.33 -5.32
C VAL A 113 46.04 10.70 -6.31
N THR A 114 46.36 11.60 -7.25
CA THR A 114 45.59 11.80 -8.48
C THR A 114 45.63 10.50 -9.26
N SER A 115 44.53 9.74 -9.29
CA SER A 115 44.49 8.49 -10.04
C SER A 115 44.75 8.78 -11.52
N LEU A 116 45.65 8.02 -12.17
CA LEU A 116 46.03 8.19 -13.57
C LEU A 116 44.82 8.21 -14.54
N ASN A 117 43.70 7.60 -14.14
CA ASN A 117 42.46 7.51 -14.91
C ASN A 117 41.36 8.50 -14.46
N MET A 118 41.70 9.56 -13.71
CA MET A 118 40.72 10.53 -13.20
C MET A 118 39.95 11.19 -14.36
N ASN A 119 40.65 11.56 -15.44
CA ASN A 119 40.06 12.21 -16.60
C ASN A 119 39.07 11.28 -17.33
N VAL A 120 39.41 10.00 -17.48
CA VAL A 120 38.54 9.00 -18.11
C VAL A 120 37.28 8.77 -17.25
N ARG A 121 37.44 8.69 -15.92
CA ARG A 121 36.29 8.59 -15.01
C ARG A 121 35.39 9.83 -15.05
N LYS A 122 35.98 11.02 -15.10
CA LYS A 122 35.22 12.28 -15.22
C LYS A 122 34.43 12.32 -16.53
N GLN A 123 35.07 12.00 -17.65
CA GLN A 123 34.40 11.94 -18.96
C GLN A 123 33.27 10.90 -18.99
N GLU A 124 33.48 9.74 -18.38
CA GLU A 124 32.45 8.69 -18.28
C GLU A 124 31.28 9.12 -17.39
N TYR A 125 31.57 9.79 -16.27
CA TYR A 125 30.54 10.39 -15.42
C TYR A 125 29.71 11.43 -16.19
N ASP A 126 30.37 12.32 -16.93
CA ASP A 126 29.70 13.35 -17.73
C ASP A 126 28.88 12.75 -18.89
N ARG A 127 29.31 11.61 -19.44
CA ARG A 127 28.54 10.83 -20.44
C ARG A 127 27.26 10.28 -19.81
N ILE A 128 27.40 9.57 -18.70
CA ILE A 128 26.27 8.96 -17.97
C ILE A 128 25.28 10.05 -17.52
N ALA A 129 25.77 11.17 -17.01
CA ALA A 129 24.92 12.28 -16.57
C ALA A 129 24.07 12.85 -17.72
N ARG A 130 24.68 13.07 -18.90
CA ARG A 130 23.96 13.53 -20.09
C ARG A 130 22.94 12.51 -20.60
N GLU A 131 23.29 11.22 -20.62
CA GLU A 131 22.36 10.16 -21.01
C GLU A 131 21.17 10.08 -20.05
N ASN A 132 21.41 10.16 -18.74
CA ASN A 132 20.36 10.17 -17.72
C ASN A 132 19.43 11.39 -17.87
N GLN A 133 19.98 12.57 -18.15
CA GLN A 133 19.17 13.76 -18.41
C GLN A 133 18.31 13.60 -19.67
N ALA A 134 18.86 13.05 -20.75
CA ALA A 134 18.11 12.80 -21.98
C ALA A 134 16.98 11.77 -21.78
N ILE A 135 17.22 10.71 -21.00
CA ILE A 135 16.20 9.73 -20.63
C ILE A 135 15.09 10.40 -19.80
N MET A 136 15.46 11.18 -18.79
CA MET A 136 14.51 11.91 -17.94
C MET A 136 13.62 12.82 -18.79
N GLN A 137 14.21 13.62 -19.68
CA GLN A 137 13.45 14.48 -20.57
C GLN A 137 12.50 13.68 -21.46
N ARG A 138 12.92 12.54 -22.01
CA ARG A 138 12.05 11.69 -22.82
C ARG A 138 10.87 11.12 -22.03
N ILE A 139 11.08 10.73 -20.78
CA ILE A 139 10.02 10.23 -19.90
C ILE A 139 9.03 11.35 -19.56
N LEU A 140 9.54 12.53 -19.22
CA LEU A 140 8.71 13.67 -18.82
C LEU A 140 7.93 14.30 -19.98
N GLN A 141 8.54 14.37 -21.17
CA GLN A 141 7.90 14.91 -22.37
C GLN A 141 6.90 13.95 -23.00
N ARG A 142 6.95 12.65 -22.65
CA ARG A 142 6.00 11.68 -23.20
C ARG A 142 4.71 11.74 -22.40
N ASP A 143 3.68 12.28 -23.03
CA ASP A 143 2.32 12.24 -22.51
C ASP A 143 1.84 10.79 -22.34
N SER A 144 0.96 10.57 -21.36
CA SER A 144 0.31 9.28 -21.19
C SER A 144 -0.66 9.01 -22.35
N GLU A 145 -0.51 7.84 -23.00
CA GLU A 145 -1.49 7.38 -24.00
C GLU A 145 -2.84 6.99 -23.35
N PHE A 146 -2.88 6.92 -22.02
CA PHE A 146 -4.05 6.58 -21.23
C PHE A 146 -4.97 7.80 -21.05
N ASN A 147 -5.87 7.99 -22.02
CA ASN A 147 -6.94 8.97 -21.91
C ASN A 147 -8.24 8.27 -21.45
N SER A 148 -8.61 8.44 -20.19
CA SER A 148 -9.82 7.85 -19.62
C SER A 148 -11.10 8.33 -20.30
N ALA A 149 -11.13 9.60 -20.73
CA ALA A 149 -12.30 10.17 -21.41
C ALA A 149 -12.52 9.50 -22.77
N LYS A 150 -11.44 9.25 -23.52
CA LYS A 150 -11.50 8.49 -24.77
C LYS A 150 -11.98 7.06 -24.54
N LEU A 151 -11.47 6.38 -23.50
CA LEU A 151 -11.92 5.02 -23.17
C LEU A 151 -13.41 4.97 -22.80
N ASP A 152 -13.93 5.98 -22.10
CA ASP A 152 -15.36 6.10 -21.79
C ASP A 152 -16.20 6.33 -23.06
N GLU A 153 -15.72 7.13 -24.00
CA GLU A 153 -16.35 7.36 -25.31
C GLU A 153 -16.38 6.08 -26.16
N ASP A 154 -15.24 5.41 -26.30
CA ASP A 154 -15.10 4.13 -27.00
C ASP A 154 -15.97 3.06 -26.35
N TRP A 155 -16.10 3.08 -25.03
CA TRP A 155 -17.01 2.20 -24.31
C TRP A 155 -18.47 2.48 -24.68
N LYS A 156 -18.92 3.74 -24.70
CA LYS A 156 -20.29 4.09 -25.14
C LYS A 156 -20.57 3.66 -26.59
N VAL A 157 -19.57 3.70 -27.47
CA VAL A 157 -19.68 3.16 -28.84
C VAL A 157 -19.87 1.64 -28.81
N THR A 158 -19.00 0.94 -28.07
CA THR A 158 -19.08 -0.52 -27.88
C THR A 158 -20.43 -0.96 -27.30
N GLN A 159 -20.96 -0.21 -26.33
CA GLN A 159 -22.28 -0.41 -25.75
C GLN A 159 -23.41 -0.38 -26.78
N ARG A 160 -23.35 0.59 -27.71
CA ARG A 160 -24.31 0.68 -28.81
C ARG A 160 -24.21 -0.51 -29.74
N TYR A 161 -23.01 -0.92 -30.12
CA TYR A 161 -22.83 -2.12 -30.95
C TYR A 161 -23.33 -3.38 -30.26
N LEU A 162 -23.02 -3.57 -28.98
CA LEU A 162 -23.49 -4.72 -28.20
C LEU A 162 -25.02 -4.76 -28.15
N ARG A 163 -25.67 -3.62 -27.90
CA ARG A 163 -27.13 -3.53 -27.92
C ARG A 163 -27.74 -3.86 -29.27
N ASN A 164 -27.07 -3.48 -30.36
CA ASN A 164 -27.55 -3.74 -31.72
C ASN A 164 -27.37 -5.20 -32.14
N ILE A 165 -26.33 -5.88 -31.64
CA ILE A 165 -25.99 -7.27 -32.01
C ILE A 165 -26.67 -8.28 -31.06
N SER A 166 -27.05 -7.87 -29.85
CA SER A 166 -27.68 -8.75 -28.87
C SER A 166 -29.14 -9.05 -29.21
N GLU A 167 -29.50 -10.34 -29.32
CA GLU A 167 -30.89 -10.81 -29.49
C GLU A 167 -31.75 -10.60 -28.22
N TYR A 168 -31.12 -10.62 -27.04
CA TYR A 168 -31.74 -10.42 -25.74
C TYR A 168 -31.21 -9.13 -25.09
N PRO A 169 -31.98 -8.48 -24.18
CA PRO A 169 -31.55 -7.22 -23.55
C PRO A 169 -30.22 -7.41 -22.80
N PHE A 170 -29.18 -6.73 -23.28
CA PHE A 170 -27.85 -6.77 -22.70
C PHE A 170 -27.80 -5.98 -21.38
N ILE A 171 -27.87 -6.71 -20.25
CA ILE A 171 -27.68 -6.13 -18.92
C ILE A 171 -26.18 -6.13 -18.64
N LEU A 172 -25.55 -4.97 -18.78
CA LEU A 172 -24.24 -4.81 -18.17
C LEU A 172 -24.40 -4.92 -16.67
N GLY A 173 -23.69 -5.86 -16.08
CA GLY A 173 -23.59 -5.95 -14.64
C GLY A 173 -23.23 -4.57 -14.12
N HIS A 174 -24.15 -3.94 -13.38
CA HIS A 174 -23.81 -2.75 -12.63
C HIS A 174 -22.70 -3.21 -11.67
N LEU A 175 -21.46 -2.77 -11.89
CA LEU A 175 -20.51 -2.89 -10.80
C LEU A 175 -21.12 -2.06 -9.67
N PRO A 176 -21.34 -2.63 -8.47
CA PRO A 176 -21.80 -1.83 -7.34
C PRO A 176 -20.90 -0.59 -7.27
N PRO A 177 -21.49 0.61 -7.05
CA PRO A 177 -20.73 1.86 -7.06
C PRO A 177 -19.50 1.64 -6.18
N ALA A 178 -18.30 1.87 -6.74
CA ALA A 178 -17.03 1.48 -6.14
C ALA A 178 -16.96 2.01 -4.70
N THR A 179 -17.35 1.15 -3.76
CA THR A 179 -17.38 1.50 -2.35
C THR A 179 -15.95 1.39 -1.88
N ARG A 180 -15.33 2.58 -1.75
CA ARG A 180 -13.91 2.87 -1.50
C ARG A 180 -13.07 3.00 -2.77
N ARG A 181 -12.72 4.25 -3.08
CA ARG A 181 -11.41 4.55 -3.65
C ARG A 181 -10.38 3.97 -2.68
N ARG A 182 -9.76 2.84 -3.02
CA ARG A 182 -8.50 2.45 -2.40
C ARG A 182 -7.47 3.46 -2.92
N THR A 183 -7.39 4.62 -2.29
CA THR A 183 -6.21 5.46 -2.42
C THR A 183 -5.06 4.60 -1.92
N LEU A 184 -4.19 4.16 -2.83
CA LEU A 184 -2.93 3.58 -2.43
C LEU A 184 -2.30 4.58 -1.46
N LYS A 185 -1.87 4.12 -0.28
CA LYS A 185 -1.07 4.99 0.59
C LYS A 185 0.11 5.46 -0.26
N PRO A 186 0.41 6.76 -0.30
CA PRO A 186 1.60 7.21 -1.00
C PRO A 186 2.77 6.37 -0.49
N LEU A 187 3.55 5.83 -1.42
CA LEU A 187 4.76 5.13 -1.08
C LEU A 187 5.59 6.14 -0.29
N LYS A 188 5.75 5.92 1.02
CA LYS A 188 6.71 6.67 1.81
C LYS A 188 8.08 6.31 1.26
N LEU A 189 8.51 6.98 0.18
CA LEU A 189 9.92 7.22 -0.03
C LEU A 189 10.36 7.94 1.23
N GLY A 190 11.16 7.27 2.06
CA GLY A 190 11.67 7.89 3.26
C GLY A 190 12.34 9.21 2.90
N GLY A 191 11.88 10.30 3.51
CA GLY A 191 12.58 11.59 3.50
C GLY A 191 12.68 12.28 2.15
N ALA A 192 11.57 12.39 1.41
CA ALA A 192 11.43 13.46 0.42
C ALA A 192 10.63 14.60 1.07
N ASP A 193 11.21 15.20 2.10
CA ASP A 193 10.87 16.59 2.42
C ASP A 193 11.29 17.41 1.19
N ASP A 194 10.48 18.40 0.83
CA ASP A 194 10.67 19.27 -0.33
C ASP A 194 12.09 19.84 -0.38
N ILE A 195 12.99 19.18 -1.12
CA ILE A 195 14.30 19.75 -1.44
C ILE A 195 14.04 20.78 -2.53
N GLN A 196 13.74 22.01 -2.13
CA GLN A 196 13.89 23.17 -3.01
C GLN A 196 15.38 23.35 -3.29
N VAL A 197 15.89 22.64 -4.31
CA VAL A 197 17.24 22.86 -4.82
C VAL A 197 17.21 24.14 -5.64
N GLN A 198 17.64 25.25 -5.06
CA GLN A 198 17.95 26.46 -5.83
C GLN A 198 19.37 26.33 -6.37
N LEU A 199 19.48 25.89 -7.62
CA LEU A 199 20.76 25.77 -8.32
C LEU A 199 21.16 27.16 -8.84
N SER A 200 22.09 27.82 -8.16
CA SER A 200 22.79 29.00 -8.71
C SER A 200 24.12 28.54 -9.30
N MET A 201 24.33 28.84 -10.58
CA MET A 201 25.60 28.63 -11.28
C MET A 201 26.39 29.93 -11.24
N GLU A 202 27.48 29.96 -10.47
CA GLU A 202 28.53 30.96 -10.65
C GLU A 202 29.79 30.28 -11.20
N VAL A 203 30.36 30.89 -12.25
CA VAL A 203 31.59 30.44 -12.90
C VAL A 203 32.69 31.37 -12.44
N VAL A 204 33.64 30.83 -11.66
CA VAL A 204 34.88 31.54 -11.30
C VAL A 204 36.05 30.68 -11.78
N ASP A 205 36.92 31.28 -12.60
CA ASP A 205 38.19 30.71 -13.10
C ASP A 205 38.11 29.32 -13.76
N GLY A 206 37.07 29.07 -14.55
CA GLY A 206 37.01 27.91 -15.45
C GLY A 206 36.74 26.56 -14.77
N GLU A 207 36.51 26.54 -13.46
CA GLU A 207 36.02 25.37 -12.73
C GLU A 207 34.57 25.59 -12.30
N VAL A 208 33.68 24.66 -12.68
CA VAL A 208 32.28 24.66 -12.24
C VAL A 208 32.26 24.16 -10.79
N VAL A 209 32.28 25.08 -9.82
CA VAL A 209 32.10 24.74 -8.41
C VAL A 209 30.61 24.68 -8.12
N THR A 210 30.05 23.47 -8.08
CA THR A 210 28.66 23.26 -7.64
C THR A 210 28.61 23.38 -6.11
N GLN A 211 28.18 24.53 -5.60
CA GLN A 211 27.90 24.68 -4.17
C GLN A 211 26.44 24.26 -3.91
N THR A 212 26.24 23.04 -3.41
CA THR A 212 24.94 22.61 -2.87
C THR A 212 24.77 23.21 -1.48
N VAL A 213 24.00 24.30 -1.37
CA VAL A 213 23.61 24.85 -0.07
C VAL A 213 22.31 24.18 0.38
N VAL A 214 22.38 23.43 1.49
CA VAL A 214 21.22 22.84 2.16
C VAL A 214 20.70 23.88 3.16
N VAL A 215 19.67 24.66 2.80
CA VAL A 215 19.19 25.78 3.63
C VAL A 215 18.30 25.34 4.81
N SER A 216 17.84 24.08 4.88
CA SER A 216 16.73 23.73 5.79
C SER A 216 17.10 23.16 7.18
N GLN A 217 18.37 23.04 7.57
CA GLN A 217 18.73 22.46 8.89
C GLN A 217 19.32 23.46 9.91
N MET A 218 19.97 24.53 9.46
CA MET A 218 20.58 25.52 10.36
C MET A 218 19.57 26.54 10.91
N GLU A 219 18.51 26.86 10.16
CA GLU A 219 17.55 27.89 10.57
C GLU A 219 16.52 27.38 11.59
N GLU A 220 16.18 26.07 11.54
CA GLU A 220 15.30 25.42 12.52
C GLU A 220 16.01 25.25 13.88
N GLU A 221 17.28 24.81 13.88
CA GLU A 221 18.06 24.68 15.13
C GLU A 221 18.32 26.03 15.81
N ALA A 222 18.54 27.09 15.03
CA ALA A 222 18.71 28.45 15.57
C ALA A 222 17.41 29.02 16.17
N LYS A 223 16.24 28.74 15.56
CA LYS A 223 14.94 29.15 16.12
C LYS A 223 14.60 28.40 17.40
N VAL A 224 14.84 27.09 17.43
CA VAL A 224 14.60 26.25 18.62
C VAL A 224 15.53 26.66 19.77
N ALA A 225 16.79 27.00 19.48
CA ALA A 225 17.71 27.52 20.48
C ALA A 225 17.29 28.91 21.03
N ALA A 226 16.84 29.82 20.17
CA ALA A 226 16.37 31.15 20.58
C ALA A 226 15.07 31.07 21.41
N GLU A 227 14.14 30.18 21.07
CA GLU A 227 12.91 29.97 21.81
C GLU A 227 13.16 29.31 23.18
N ALA A 228 14.14 28.39 23.26
CA ALA A 228 14.58 27.80 24.52
C ALA A 228 15.25 28.83 25.45
N GLU A 229 16.08 29.73 24.90
CA GLU A 229 16.73 30.79 25.69
C GLU A 229 15.71 31.84 26.18
N ALA A 230 14.73 32.20 25.35
CA ALA A 230 13.63 33.09 25.74
C ALA A 230 12.76 32.48 26.85
N LYS A 231 12.48 31.17 26.77
CA LYS A 231 11.72 30.46 27.81
C LYS A 231 12.49 30.36 29.12
N ALA A 232 13.80 30.12 29.09
CA ALA A 232 14.64 30.08 30.28
C ALA A 232 14.73 31.46 30.98
N ARG A 233 14.77 32.56 30.21
CA ARG A 233 14.72 33.92 30.78
C ARG A 233 13.37 34.25 31.42
N ALA A 234 12.26 33.84 30.81
CA ALA A 234 10.92 34.01 31.37
C ALA A 234 10.69 33.18 32.67
N GLU A 235 11.25 31.97 32.73
CA GLU A 235 11.22 31.14 33.94
C GLU A 235 12.10 31.73 35.07
N ALA A 236 13.22 32.37 34.72
CA ALA A 236 14.07 33.07 35.69
C ALA A 236 13.42 34.36 36.24
N GLU A 237 12.70 35.13 35.42
CA GLU A 237 11.97 36.31 35.87
C GLU A 237 10.75 35.97 36.74
N THR A 238 10.03 34.88 36.42
CA THR A 238 8.91 34.43 37.27
C THR A 238 9.38 33.84 38.60
N ALA A 239 10.57 33.23 38.66
CA ALA A 239 11.20 32.80 39.91
C ALA A 239 11.70 33.97 40.76
N ALA A 240 12.18 35.05 40.14
CA ALA A 240 12.61 36.27 40.85
C ALA A 240 11.43 37.11 41.38
N ALA A 241 10.25 37.03 40.75
CA ALA A 241 9.04 37.70 41.20
C ALA A 241 8.26 36.93 42.30
N ALA A 242 8.64 35.67 42.58
CA ALA A 242 8.04 34.82 43.59
C ALA A 242 8.87 34.69 44.89
N ALA A 243 10.02 35.39 44.96
CA ALA A 243 10.86 35.52 46.15
C ALA A 243 10.72 36.94 46.75
#